data_AF-A0AAJ2TW96-F1
#
_entry.id   AF-A0AAJ2TW96-F1
#
_cell.length_a   1.000
_cell.length_b   1.000
_cell.length_c   1.000
_cell.angle_alpha   90.00
_cell.angle_beta   90.00
_cell.angle_gamma   90.00
#
_symmetry.space_group_name_H-M   'P 1'
#
loop_
_entity.id
_entity.type
_entity.pdbx_description
1 polymer ?
#
loop_
_entity_poly.entity_id
_entity_poly.type
_entity_poly.pdbx_seq_one_letter_code
_entity_poly.pdbx_strand_id
1 'polypeptide(L)' 'RAARVAQGVAQDEFASRASISRSHMGKIERGEHVPTLPLILKISTALGISAADLMTATERNLRADTDP' A
#
# COMPACT_ATOMS: atom_id res chain seq x y z
N ARG A 1 -3.48 0.92 -1.68
CA ARG A 1 -4.76 0.71 -2.39
C ARG A 1 -4.66 0.88 -3.91
N ALA A 2 -4.38 2.08 -4.43
CA ALA A 2 -4.41 2.33 -5.89
C ALA A 2 -3.54 1.34 -6.69
N ALA A 3 -2.28 1.14 -6.29
CA ALA A 3 -1.38 0.19 -6.95
C ALA A 3 -1.91 -1.26 -6.96
N ARG A 4 -2.48 -1.73 -5.85
CA ARG A 4 -3.09 -3.08 -5.76
C ARG A 4 -4.28 -3.21 -6.71
N VAL A 5 -5.17 -2.22 -6.73
CA VAL A 5 -6.36 -2.23 -7.59
C VAL A 5 -5.98 -2.19 -9.07
N ALA A 6 -4.93 -1.43 -9.43
CA ALA A 6 -4.39 -1.40 -10.79
C ALA A 6 -3.86 -2.77 -11.27
N GLN A 7 -3.43 -3.63 -10.34
CA GLN A 7 -3.03 -5.02 -10.63
C GLN A 7 -4.21 -6.00 -10.66
N GLY A 8 -5.44 -5.56 -10.38
CA GLY A 8 -6.63 -6.42 -10.32
C GLY A 8 -6.65 -7.40 -9.15
N VAL A 9 -5.80 -7.20 -8.13
CA VAL A 9 -5.61 -8.18 -7.03
C VAL A 9 -6.59 -7.91 -5.90
N ALA A 10 -7.26 -8.95 -5.43
CA ALA A 10 -8.15 -8.88 -4.27
C ALA A 10 -7.37 -8.57 -2.97
N GLN A 11 -8.04 -7.97 -1.98
CA GLN A 11 -7.35 -7.50 -0.77
C GLN A 11 -6.82 -8.66 0.10
N ASP A 12 -7.57 -9.75 0.19
CA ASP A 12 -7.20 -10.98 0.88
C ASP A 12 -6.00 -11.67 0.22
N GLU A 13 -6.01 -11.79 -1.10
CA GLU A 13 -4.91 -12.31 -1.89
C GLU A 13 -3.65 -11.46 -1.70
N PHE A 14 -3.78 -10.13 -1.78
CA PHE A 14 -2.64 -9.23 -1.60
C PHE A 14 -2.09 -9.24 -0.17
N ALA A 15 -2.96 -9.35 0.84
CA ALA A 15 -2.53 -9.49 2.23
C ALA A 15 -1.70 -10.78 2.44
N SER A 16 -2.10 -11.89 1.80
CA SER A 16 -1.34 -13.13 1.78
C SER A 16 0.05 -12.93 1.15
N ARG A 17 0.12 -12.29 -0.04
CA ARG A 17 1.41 -11.95 -0.70
C ARG A 17 2.33 -11.11 0.20
N ALA A 18 1.77 -10.16 0.94
CA ALA A 18 2.51 -9.30 1.88
C ALA A 18 2.77 -9.96 3.25
N SER A 19 2.32 -11.21 3.46
CA SER A 19 2.43 -11.92 4.74
C SER A 19 1.87 -11.13 5.93
N ILE A 20 0.67 -10.55 5.76
CA ILE A 20 -0.10 -9.89 6.83
C ILE A 20 -1.57 -10.30 6.78
N SER A 21 -2.33 -10.03 7.85
CA SER A 21 -3.77 -10.33 7.86
C SER A 21 -4.54 -9.40 6.91
N ARG A 22 -5.59 -9.93 6.29
CA ARG A 22 -6.55 -9.13 5.48
C ARG A 22 -7.08 -7.93 6.26
N SER A 23 -7.41 -8.11 7.53
CA SER A 23 -7.89 -7.04 8.41
C SER A 23 -6.84 -5.92 8.54
N HIS A 24 -5.57 -6.27 8.77
CA HIS A 24 -4.50 -5.29 8.87
C HIS A 24 -4.28 -4.55 7.55
N MET A 25 -4.27 -5.27 6.42
CA MET A 25 -4.22 -4.66 5.08
C MET A 25 -5.36 -3.64 4.88
N GLY A 26 -6.59 -4.02 5.27
CA GLY A 26 -7.74 -3.13 5.18
C GLY A 26 -7.59 -1.84 5.98
N LYS A 27 -7.09 -1.92 7.22
CA LYS A 27 -6.84 -0.74 8.07
C LYS A 27 -5.78 0.19 7.46
N ILE A 28 -4.72 -0.37 6.87
CA ILE A 28 -3.67 0.39 6.18
C ILE A 28 -4.25 1.09 4.94
N GLU A 29 -5.04 0.39 4.13
CA GLU A 29 -5.60 0.96 2.90
C GLU A 29 -6.65 2.06 3.13
N ARG A 30 -7.25 2.11 4.33
CA ARG A 30 -8.16 3.18 4.77
C ARG A 30 -7.46 4.30 5.55
N GLY A 31 -6.15 4.18 5.78
CA GLY A 31 -5.39 5.16 6.56
C GLY A 31 -5.62 5.10 8.08
N GLU A 32 -6.30 4.07 8.59
CA GLU A 32 -6.56 3.90 10.03
C GLU A 32 -5.29 3.45 10.78
N HIS A 33 -4.39 2.74 10.09
CA HIS A 33 -3.13 2.25 10.63
C HIS A 33 -1.96 2.75 9.79
N VAL A 34 -1.00 3.41 10.44
CA VAL A 34 0.28 3.82 9.81
C VAL A 34 1.20 2.59 9.73
N PRO A 35 1.63 2.16 8.53
CA PRO A 35 2.54 1.04 8.40
C PRO A 35 3.94 1.42 8.90
N THR A 36 4.59 0.50 9.61
CA THR A 36 6.02 0.62 9.95
C THR A 36 6.89 0.41 8.71
N LEU A 37 8.15 0.82 8.76
CA LEU A 37 9.08 0.64 7.65
C LEU A 37 9.16 -0.83 7.15
N PRO A 38 9.30 -1.86 8.01
CA PRO A 38 9.26 -3.26 7.55
C PRO A 38 7.98 -3.62 6.80
N LEU A 39 6.85 -3.03 7.17
CA LEU A 39 5.57 -3.29 6.53
C LEU A 39 5.47 -2.60 5.16
N ILE A 40 6.02 -1.39 5.03
CA ILE A 40 6.17 -0.71 3.74
C ILE A 40 6.99 -1.57 2.78
N LEU A 41 8.13 -2.13 3.25
CA LEU A 41 8.97 -3.01 2.45
C LEU A 41 8.25 -4.30 2.02
N LYS A 42 7.47 -4.93 2.92
CA LYS A 42 6.64 -6.10 2.57
C LYS A 42 5.60 -5.76 1.50
N ILE A 43 4.94 -4.61 1.64
CA ILE A 43 3.91 -4.15 0.70
C ILE A 43 4.53 -3.85 -0.67
N SER A 44 5.67 -3.15 -0.72
CA SER A 44 6.34 -2.86 -2.00
C SER A 44 6.78 -4.13 -2.71
N THR A 45 7.34 -5.09 -1.96
CA THR A 45 7.71 -6.42 -2.50
C THR A 45 6.48 -7.16 -3.04
N ALA A 46 5.36 -7.17 -2.30
CA ALA A 46 4.13 -7.81 -2.75
C ALA A 46 3.51 -7.13 -3.99
N LEU A 47 3.75 -5.83 -4.19
CA LEU A 47 3.38 -5.09 -5.39
C LEU A 47 4.35 -5.30 -6.56
N GLY A 48 5.53 -5.88 -6.32
CA GLY A 48 6.58 -5.99 -7.35
C GLY A 48 7.18 -4.64 -7.75
N ILE A 49 7.18 -3.65 -6.85
CA ILE A 49 7.81 -2.33 -7.06
C ILE A 49 8.82 -2.03 -5.96
N SER A 50 9.71 -1.05 -6.19
CA SER A 50 10.60 -0.59 -5.13
C SER A 50 9.82 0.16 -4.05
N ALA A 51 10.35 0.19 -2.82
CA ALA A 51 9.79 1.03 -1.77
C ALA A 51 9.88 2.53 -2.12
N ALA A 52 10.91 2.93 -2.87
CA ALA A 52 11.06 4.30 -3.35
C ALA A 52 9.93 4.71 -4.31
N ASP A 53 9.50 3.81 -5.21
CA ASP A 53 8.37 4.06 -6.12
C ASP A 53 7.06 4.19 -5.35
N LEU A 54 6.87 3.34 -4.32
CA LEU A 54 5.69 3.40 -3.45
C LEU A 54 5.64 4.73 -2.68
N MET A 55 6.78 5.19 -2.15
CA MET A 55 6.88 6.48 -1.45
C MET A 55 6.64 7.65 -2.41
N THR A 56 7.26 7.64 -3.60
CA THR A 56 7.07 8.66 -4.64
C THR A 56 5.60 8.78 -5.07
N ALA A 57 4.91 7.64 -5.23
CA ALA A 57 3.47 7.64 -5.52
C ALA A 57 2.65 8.22 -4.36
N THR A 58 3.03 7.91 -3.11
CA THR A 58 2.37 8.42 -1.91
C THR A 58 2.54 9.95 -1.79
N GLU A 59 3.75 10.48 -1.99
CA GLU A 59 4.03 11.92 -1.99
C GLU A 59 3.22 12.66 -3.06
N ARG A 60 3.11 12.09 -4.28
CA ARG A 60 2.28 12.67 -5.35
C ARG A 60 0.81 12.76 -4.96
N ASN A 61 0.27 11.70 -4.36
CA ASN A 61 -1.14 11.69 -3.91
C ASN A 61 -1.37 12.72 -2.80
N LEU A 62 -0.46 12.84 -1.84
CA LEU A 62 -0.57 13.83 -0.78
C LEU A 62 -0.58 15.26 -1.34
N ARG A 63 0.29 15.58 -2.31
CA ARG A 63 0.28 16.89 -2.98
C ARG A 63 -1.04 17.16 -3.70
N ALA A 64 -1.57 16.17 -4.42
CA ALA A 64 -2.85 16.29 -5.11
C ALA A 64 -4.04 16.51 -4.15
N ASP A 65 -3.99 15.93 -2.95
CA ASP A 65 -5.01 16.16 -1.91
C ASP A 65 -4.87 17.54 -1.22
N THR A 66 -3.74 18.23 -1.39
CA THR A 66 -3.47 19.54 -0.75
C THR A 66 -3.64 20.73 -1.71
N ASP A 67 -3.75 20.49 -3.03
CA ASP A 67 -4.08 21.51 -4.02
C ASP A 67 -5.62 21.67 -4.11
N PRO A 68 -6.17 22.89 -3.97
CA PRO A 68 -7.61 23.15 -3.94
C PRO A 68 -8.33 22.97 -5.28
#